data_AF-A0A0B7HXV4-F1
#
_entry.id   AF-A0A0B7HXV4-F1
#
_cell.length_a   1.000
_cell.length_b   1.000
_cell.length_c   1.000
_cell.angle_alpha   90.00
_cell.angle_beta   90.00
_cell.angle_gamma   90.00
#
_symmetry.space_group_name_H-M   'P 1'
#
loop_
_entity.id
_entity.type
_entity.pdbx_description
1 polymer ?
#
loop_
_entity_poly.entity_id
_entity_poly.type
_entity_poly.pdbx_seq_one_letter_code
_entity_poly.pdbx_strand_id
1 'polypeptide(L)' 'MVVELMRHGKSPQEACEIVTKRIYDLYKNTPELEHLQVGFIALSKSGEIGAFCVRKGFNYALQSKNQQNTLIDATYMME' A
#
# COMPACT_ATOMS: atom_id res chain seq x y z
N MET A 1 7.53 9.66 -2.25
CA MET A 1 7.40 8.33 -2.88
C MET A 1 7.53 7.26 -1.80
N VAL A 2 6.95 6.06 -1.97
CA VAL A 2 6.97 5.00 -0.94
C VAL A 2 8.40 4.65 -0.50
N VAL A 3 9.27 4.37 -1.46
CA VAL A 3 10.69 4.03 -1.18
C VAL A 3 11.47 5.17 -0.51
N GLU A 4 11.04 6.41 -0.70
CA GLU A 4 11.68 7.57 -0.06
C GLU A 4 11.34 7.64 1.42
N LEU A 5 10.10 7.33 1.79
CA LEU A 5 9.73 7.21 3.20
C LEU A 5 10.46 6.04 3.87
N MET A 6 10.64 4.93 3.15
CA MET A 6 11.43 3.79 3.63
C MET A 6 12.90 4.15 3.80
N ARG A 7 13.47 4.96 2.90
CA ARG A 7 14.82 5.52 3.05
C ARG A 7 14.96 6.37 4.31
N HIS A 8 13.87 6.99 4.75
CA HIS A 8 13.78 7.75 6.00
C HIS A 8 13.38 6.91 7.23
N GLY A 9 13.45 5.58 7.14
CA GLY A 9 13.27 4.68 8.28
C GLY A 9 11.82 4.25 8.54
N LYS A 10 10.89 4.55 7.63
CA LYS A 10 9.53 3.99 7.71
C LYS A 10 9.52 2.54 7.27
N SER A 11 8.72 1.73 7.96
CA SER A 11 8.43 0.38 7.48
C SER A 11 7.71 0.44 6.12
N PRO A 12 7.79 -0.62 5.29
CA PRO A 12 7.03 -0.71 4.04
C PRO A 12 5.53 -0.44 4.20
N GLN A 13 4.94 -0.92 5.31
CA GLN A 13 3.51 -0.75 5.60
C GLN A 13 3.18 0.72 5.87
N GLU A 14 3.89 1.37 6.81
CA GLU A 14 3.71 2.79 7.09
C GLU A 14 3.95 3.65 5.84
N ALA A 15 4.94 3.30 5.02
CA ALA A 15 5.25 4.04 3.80
C ALA A 15 4.12 3.95 2.77
N CYS A 16 3.52 2.77 2.58
CA CYS A 16 2.35 2.60 1.72
C CYS A 16 1.15 3.41 2.25
N GLU A 17 0.85 3.31 3.54
CA GLU A 17 -0.25 4.06 4.17
C GLU A 17 -0.11 5.57 4.01
N ILE A 18 1.08 6.13 4.31
CA ILE A 18 1.33 7.57 4.20
C ILE A 18 1.15 8.06 2.76
N VAL A 19 1.66 7.31 1.78
CA VAL A 19 1.55 7.73 0.37
C VAL A 19 0.11 7.62 -0.13
N THR A 20 -0.57 6.51 0.16
CA THR A 20 -1.98 6.35 -0.20
C THR A 20 -2.84 7.42 0.44
N LYS A 21 -2.61 7.74 1.72
CA LYS A 21 -3.31 8.84 2.41
C LYS A 21 -3.05 10.20 1.77
N ARG A 22 -1.82 10.51 1.38
CA ARG A 22 -1.50 11.76 0.66
C ARG A 22 -2.25 11.88 -0.65
N ILE A 23 -2.38 10.77 -1.38
CA ILE A 23 -3.14 10.74 -2.64
C ILE A 23 -4.63 10.91 -2.35
N TYR A 24 -5.18 10.18 -1.38
CA TYR A 24 -6.56 10.39 -0.95
C TYR A 24 -6.84 11.84 -0.56
N ASP A 25 -6.00 12.44 0.29
CA ASP A 25 -6.17 13.82 0.75
C ASP A 25 -6.11 14.86 -0.38
N LEU A 26 -5.42 14.55 -1.48
CA LEU A 26 -5.37 15.40 -2.67
C LEU A 26 -6.71 15.41 -3.44
N TYR A 27 -7.38 14.25 -3.50
CA TYR A 27 -8.60 14.06 -4.29
C TYR A 27 -9.89 14.04 -3.47
N LYS A 28 -9.82 14.05 -2.12
CA LYS A 28 -10.99 13.85 -1.25
C LYS A 28 -12.16 14.83 -1.45
N ASN A 29 -11.91 15.99 -2.05
CA ASN A 29 -12.91 17.03 -2.32
C ASN A 29 -13.21 17.18 -3.83
N THR A 30 -12.87 16.17 -4.62
CA THR A 30 -12.97 16.19 -6.08
C THR A 30 -13.87 15.04 -6.56
N PRO A 31 -14.64 15.22 -7.65
CA PRO A 31 -15.48 14.14 -8.21
C PRO A 31 -14.69 12.86 -8.53
N GLU A 32 -13.41 12.99 -8.85
CA GLU A 32 -12.49 11.91 -9.17
C GLU A 32 -12.34 10.88 -8.04
N LEU A 33 -12.62 11.28 -6.78
CA LEU A 33 -12.55 10.36 -5.64
C LEU A 33 -13.44 9.12 -5.83
N GLU A 34 -14.60 9.28 -6.48
CA GLU A 34 -15.55 8.18 -6.70
C GLU A 34 -14.90 6.98 -7.41
N HIS A 35 -13.97 7.26 -8.33
CA HIS A 35 -13.31 6.23 -9.14
C HIS A 35 -11.83 6.06 -8.83
N LEU A 36 -11.30 6.84 -7.87
CA LEU A 36 -9.91 6.75 -7.47
C LEU A 36 -9.63 5.41 -6.78
N GLN A 37 -8.81 4.58 -7.41
CA GLN A 37 -8.16 3.44 -6.80
C GLN A 37 -6.65 3.58 -6.95
N VAL A 38 -5.95 3.55 -5.83
CA VAL A 38 -4.49 3.53 -5.78
C VAL A 38 -4.08 2.59 -4.67
N GLY A 39 -3.15 1.69 -4.97
CA GLY A 39 -2.56 0.78 -4.01
C GLY A 39 -1.06 0.66 -4.23
N PHE A 40 -0.34 0.38 -3.16
CA PHE A 40 1.09 0.09 -3.22
C PHE A 40 1.35 -1.26 -2.55
N ILE A 41 2.35 -1.96 -3.07
CA ILE A 41 3.06 -3.03 -2.39
C ILE A 41 4.53 -2.62 -2.27
N ALA A 42 5.15 -2.91 -1.15
CA ALA A 42 6.53 -2.54 -0.88
C ALA A 42 7.26 -3.65 -0.13
N LEU A 43 8.56 -3.76 -0.41
CA LEU A 43 9.48 -4.72 0.18
C LEU A 43 10.77 -3.99 0.59
N SER A 44 11.16 -4.10 1.86
CA SER A 44 12.43 -3.55 2.35
C SER A 44 13.60 -4.51 2.08
N LYS A 45 14.84 -4.04 2.27
CA LYS A 45 16.04 -4.88 2.16
C LYS A 45 16.14 -5.95 3.26
N SER A 46 15.48 -5.76 4.40
CA SER A 46 15.35 -6.74 5.49
C SER A 46 14.30 -7.82 5.18
N GLY A 47 13.50 -7.66 4.12
CA GLY A 47 12.44 -8.59 3.76
C GLY A 47 11.09 -8.28 4.40
N GLU A 48 10.94 -7.13 5.07
CA GLU A 48 9.64 -6.66 5.56
C GLU A 48 8.77 -6.25 4.37
N ILE A 49 7.46 -6.47 4.49
CA ILE A 49 6.49 -6.24 3.42
C ILE A 49 5.40 -5.32 3.95
N GLY A 50 4.85 -4.49 3.06
CA GLY A 50 3.69 -3.69 3.35
C GLY A 50 2.85 -3.49 2.11
N ALA A 51 1.55 -3.35 2.31
CA ALA A 51 0.60 -3.04 1.27
C ALA A 51 -0.53 -2.20 1.83
N PHE A 52 -0.95 -1.18 1.08
CA PHE A 52 -2.10 -0.37 1.45
C PHE A 52 -2.74 0.26 0.22
N CYS A 53 -4.07 0.36 0.21
CA CYS A 53 -4.82 0.91 -0.92
C CYS A 53 -5.96 1.85 -0.49
N VAL A 54 -6.48 2.62 -1.45
CA VAL A 54 -7.60 3.52 -1.20
C VAL A 54 -8.85 2.70 -0.97
N ARG A 55 -9.21 1.83 -1.92
CA ARG A 55 -10.46 1.05 -1.89
C ARG A 55 -10.20 -0.43 -1.63
N LYS A 56 -11.15 -1.07 -0.93
CA LYS A 56 -11.20 -2.52 -0.74
C LYS A 56 -11.11 -3.30 -2.06
N GLY A 57 -10.59 -4.52 -1.98
CA GLY A 57 -10.53 -5.47 -3.10
C GLY A 57 -9.18 -5.55 -3.81
N PHE A 58 -8.16 -4.83 -3.33
CA PHE A 58 -6.79 -4.99 -3.79
C PHE A 58 -6.09 -6.12 -3.00
N ASN A 59 -5.47 -7.05 -3.72
CA ASN A 59 -4.69 -8.14 -3.15
C ASN A 59 -3.36 -8.31 -3.90
N TYR A 60 -2.43 -9.03 -3.27
CA TYR A 60 -1.11 -9.29 -3.82
C TYR A 60 -0.63 -10.70 -3.48
N ALA A 61 0.18 -11.27 -4.37
CA ALA A 61 0.78 -12.58 -4.18
C ALA A 61 2.10 -12.46 -3.40
N LEU A 62 2.24 -13.25 -2.33
CA LEU A 62 3.47 -13.38 -1.57
C LEU A 62 4.03 -14.79 -1.69
N GLN A 63 5.25 -14.89 -2.22
CA GLN A 63 6.07 -16.09 -2.23
C GLN A 63 7.41 -15.77 -1.56
N SER A 64 7.85 -16.62 -0.65
CA SER A 64 9.20 -16.56 -0.07
C SER A 64 9.79 -17.97 0.04
N LYS A 65 10.99 -18.08 0.62
CA LYS A 65 11.59 -19.38 0.93
C LYS A 65 10.83 -20.12 2.05
N ASN A 66 10.18 -19.36 2.94
CA ASN A 66 9.51 -19.88 4.13
C ASN A 66 7.98 -19.91 3.98
N GLN A 67 7.45 -19.36 2.90
CA GLN A 67 6.02 -19.23 2.63
C GLN A 67 5.75 -19.54 1.16
N GLN A 68 4.88 -20.51 0.92
CA GLN A 68 4.39 -20.83 -0.42
C GLN A 68 3.51 -19.71 -0.95
N ASN A 69 3.32 -19.65 -2.27
CA ASN A 69 2.55 -18.60 -2.93
C ASN A 69 1.15 -18.48 -2.31
N THR A 70 0.88 -17.37 -1.66
CA THR A 70 -0.42 -17.06 -1.07
C THR A 70 -0.89 -15.69 -1.53
N LEU A 71 -2.19 -15.57 -1.77
CA LEU A 71 -2.83 -14.28 -2.04
C LEU A 71 -3.19 -13.61 -0.72
N ILE A 72 -2.76 -12.37 -0.53
CA ILE A 72 -2.98 -11.57 0.68
C ILE A 72 -3.78 -10.33 0.30
N ASP A 73 -4.88 -10.09 1.02
CA ASP A 73 -5.67 -8.87 0.88
C ASP A 73 -4.95 -7.72 1.56
N ALA A 74 -4.73 -6.62 0.83
CA ALA A 74 -4.14 -5.42 1.39
C ALA A 74 -5.14 -4.71 2.30
N THR A 75 -4.64 -4.04 3.34
CA THR A 75 -5.44 -3.11 4.13
C THR A 75 -5.81 -1.89 3.28
N TYR A 76 -6.93 -1.25 3.61
CA TYR A 76 -7.54 -0.21 2.79
C TYR A 76 -8.09 0.95 3.61
N MET A 77 -8.32 2.09 2.96
CA MET A 77 -8.83 3.31 3.60
C MET A 77 -10.37 3.39 3.60
N MET A 78 -11.01 2.95 2.52
CA MET A 78 -12.46 3.01 2.32
C MET A 78 -13.01 1.72 1.69
N GLU A 79 -14.26 1.41 2.02
CA GLU A 79 -15.02 0.32 1.36
C GLU A 79 -15.57 0.74 0.01
#